data_AF-A0A9W7I582-F1
#
_entry.id   AF-A0A9W7I582-F1
#
_cell.length_a   1.000
_cell.length_b   1.000
_cell.length_c   1.000
_cell.angle_alpha   90.00
_cell.angle_beta   90.00
_cell.angle_gamma   90.00
#
_symmetry.space_group_name_H-M   'P 1'
#
loop_
_entity.id
_entity.type
_entity.pdbx_description
1 polymer ?
#
loop_
_entity_poly.entity_id
_entity_poly.type
_entity_poly.pdbx_seq_one_letter_code
_entity_poly.pdbx_strand_id
1 'polypeptide(L)'
;MKLISWNVWGLGQSWSVGHLRQKLRDENPCMFFLIETKLQSFKMARVRNKCGYPNGIDVSSNERSGGLSFGWRNSCAISLRLYSDRHIDIMIDDNSTGKK
;
A
#
# COMPACT_ATOMS: atom_id res chain seq x y z
N MET A 1 -1.87 -5.10 -15.23
CA MET A 1 -1.48 -4.23 -14.09
C MET A 1 -0.39 -4.91 -13.26
N LYS A 2 0.45 -4.18 -12.51
CA LYS A 2 1.44 -4.76 -11.57
C LYS A 2 1.02 -4.51 -10.12
N LEU A 3 1.10 -5.56 -9.28
CA LEU A 3 0.88 -5.53 -7.83
C LEU A 3 2.16 -6.00 -7.13
N ILE A 4 2.59 -5.28 -6.10
CA ILE A 4 3.62 -5.76 -5.16
C ILE A 4 2.95 -6.11 -3.85
N SER A 5 3.20 -7.31 -3.33
CA SER A 5 2.89 -7.66 -1.95
C SER A 5 4.21 -7.82 -1.19
N TRP A 6 4.38 -7.11 -0.08
CA TRP A 6 5.63 -7.14 0.67
C TRP A 6 5.44 -7.04 2.18
N ASN A 7 5.99 -8.01 2.90
CA ASN A 7 6.17 -7.92 4.35
C ASN A 7 7.39 -7.04 4.67
N VAL A 8 7.14 -5.84 5.22
CA VAL A 8 8.17 -4.80 5.44
C VAL A 8 8.79 -4.85 6.84
N TRP A 9 8.22 -5.65 7.76
CA TRP A 9 8.69 -5.81 9.15
C TRP A 9 8.89 -4.54 9.98
N GLY A 10 8.34 -3.41 9.52
CA GLY A 10 8.33 -2.14 10.22
C GLY A 10 8.87 -0.98 9.38
N LEU A 11 8.12 0.12 9.36
CA LEU A 11 8.47 1.36 8.66
C LEU A 11 8.77 2.52 9.61
N GLY A 12 9.12 2.21 10.87
CA GLY A 12 9.45 3.21 11.89
C GLY A 12 10.76 3.98 11.62
N GLN A 13 11.66 3.40 10.83
CA GLN A 13 12.97 3.99 10.52
C GLN A 13 12.97 4.69 9.15
N SER A 14 13.63 5.84 9.06
CA SER A 14 13.75 6.62 7.81
C SER A 14 14.36 5.82 6.66
N TRP A 15 15.31 4.92 6.97
CA TRP A 15 15.96 4.07 5.98
C TRP A 15 15.00 3.06 5.35
N SER A 16 14.15 2.40 6.15
CA SER A 16 13.15 1.44 5.65
C SER A 16 12.14 2.11 4.70
N VAL A 17 11.74 3.34 5.03
CA VAL A 17 10.88 4.16 4.16
C VAL A 17 11.61 4.52 2.85
N GLY A 18 12.91 4.84 2.92
CA GLY A 18 13.76 5.07 1.76
C GLY A 18 13.84 3.85 0.84
N HIS A 19 14.08 2.67 1.41
CA HIS A 19 14.14 1.41 0.66
C HIS A 19 12.79 1.06 0.02
N LEU A 20 11.68 1.23 0.74
CA LEU A 20 10.34 1.08 0.19
C LEU A 20 10.12 2.02 -0.99
N ARG A 21 10.48 3.29 -0.85
CA ARG A 21 10.34 4.28 -1.91
C ARG A 21 11.18 3.94 -3.14
N GLN A 22 12.39 3.43 -2.94
CA GLN A 22 13.25 2.99 -4.04
C GLN A 22 12.63 1.79 -4.76
N LYS A 23 12.23 0.76 -4.01
CA LYS A 23 11.61 -0.45 -4.58
C LYS A 23 10.33 -0.15 -5.36
N LEU A 24 9.48 0.74 -4.85
CA LEU A 24 8.27 1.19 -5.56
C LEU A 24 8.59 2.05 -6.79
N ARG A 25 9.73 2.75 -6.81
CA ARG A 25 10.17 3.53 -7.97
C ARG A 25 10.70 2.61 -9.07
N ASP A 26 11.50 1.62 -8.70
CA ASP A 26 12.17 0.72 -9.65
C ASP A 26 11.15 -0.20 -10.34
N GLU A 27 10.22 -0.77 -9.58
CA GLU A 27 9.19 -1.67 -10.14
C GLU A 27 8.01 -0.92 -10.77
N ASN A 28 7.79 0.32 -10.31
CA ASN A 28 6.70 1.20 -10.72
C ASN A 28 5.31 0.51 -10.73
N PRO A 29 4.89 -0.15 -9.64
CA PRO A 29 3.63 -0.91 -9.65
C PRO A 29 2.42 0.02 -9.64
N CYS A 30 1.29 -0.47 -10.19
CA CYS A 30 0.01 0.24 -10.14
C CYS A 30 -0.48 0.35 -8.69
N MET A 31 -0.26 -0.72 -7.94
CA MET A 31 -0.73 -0.91 -6.58
C MET A 31 0.26 -1.72 -5.75
N PHE A 32 0.20 -1.58 -4.43
CA PHE A 32 0.98 -2.36 -3.49
C PHE A 32 0.15 -2.78 -2.28
N PHE A 33 0.58 -3.86 -1.64
CA PHE A 33 0.09 -4.34 -0.36
C PHE A 33 1.29 -4.54 0.58
N LEU A 34 1.28 -3.88 1.73
CA LEU A 34 2.32 -3.98 2.75
C LEU A 34 1.77 -4.63 4.00
N ILE A 35 2.58 -5.53 4.57
CA ILE A 35 2.26 -6.30 5.77
C ILE A 35 3.31 -5.98 6.85
N GLU A 36 2.89 -5.97 8.12
CA GLU A 36 3.73 -5.62 9.28
C GLU A 36 4.35 -4.22 9.15
N THR A 37 3.54 -3.22 8.81
CA THR A 37 4.03 -1.83 8.71
C THR A 37 4.49 -1.28 10.06
N LYS A 38 3.92 -1.78 11.17
CA LYS A 38 4.18 -1.34 12.56
C LYS A 38 4.05 0.18 12.72
N LEU A 39 3.17 0.80 11.93
CA LEU A 39 2.86 2.22 11.98
C LEU A 39 1.37 2.42 12.26
N GLN A 40 1.05 3.53 12.91
CA GLN A 40 -0.32 4.02 12.99
C GLN A 40 -0.79 4.47 11.60
N SER A 41 -2.09 4.33 11.33
CA SER A 41 -2.70 4.63 10.03
C SER A 41 -2.33 6.02 9.50
N PHE A 42 -2.33 7.05 10.35
CA PHE A 42 -1.98 8.42 9.96
C PHE A 42 -0.53 8.56 9.48
N LYS A 43 0.42 7.86 10.13
CA LYS A 43 1.84 7.88 9.74
C LYS A 43 2.00 7.12 8.43
N MET A 44 1.32 5.98 8.31
CA MET A 44 1.38 5.15 7.11
C MET A 44 0.81 5.88 5.89
N ALA A 45 -0.32 6.58 6.03
CA ALA A 45 -0.91 7.42 4.98
C ALA A 45 0.08 8.49 4.49
N ARG A 46 0.85 9.11 5.41
CA ARG A 46 1.90 10.07 5.04
C ARG A 46 3.05 9.42 4.28
N VAL A 47 3.47 8.21 4.67
CA VAL A 47 4.50 7.44 3.94
C VAL A 47 4.01 7.09 2.53
N ARG A 48 2.80 6.54 2.43
CA ARG A 48 2.15 6.17 1.16
C ARG A 48 2.05 7.37 0.20
N ASN A 49 1.62 8.53 0.70
CA ASN A 49 1.58 9.76 -0.09
C ASN A 49 2.96 10.19 -0.58
N LYS A 50 4.01 10.08 0.25
CA LYS A 50 5.41 10.36 -0.16
C LYS A 50 5.94 9.37 -1.20
N CYS A 51 5.38 8.17 -1.27
CA CYS A 51 5.69 7.16 -2.29
C CYS A 51 4.94 7.37 -3.62
N GLY A 52 4.02 8.35 -3.69
CA GLY A 52 3.28 8.67 -4.92
C GLY A 52 2.00 7.85 -5.14
N TYR A 53 1.42 7.32 -4.07
CA TYR A 53 0.18 6.53 -4.12
C TYR A 53 -0.93 7.29 -3.38
N PRO A 54 -1.68 8.18 -4.04
CA PRO A 54 -2.63 9.07 -3.38
C PRO A 54 -3.81 8.32 -2.74
N ASN A 55 -4.20 7.17 -3.28
CA ASN A 55 -5.30 6.36 -2.77
C ASN A 55 -4.76 5.14 -2.00
N GLY A 56 -5.47 4.77 -0.94
CA GLY A 56 -5.02 3.69 -0.07
C GLY A 56 -5.87 3.51 1.16
N ILE A 57 -5.72 2.33 1.76
CA ILE A 57 -6.35 1.92 3.01
C ILE A 57 -5.22 1.55 3.96
N ASP A 58 -5.19 2.23 5.10
CA ASP A 58 -4.13 2.12 6.08
C ASP A 58 -4.72 1.64 7.41
N VAL A 59 -4.45 0.39 7.75
CA VAL A 59 -4.88 -0.23 9.02
C VAL A 59 -3.77 -0.02 10.05
N SER A 60 -4.12 0.56 11.19
CA SER A 60 -3.17 0.83 12.27
C SER A 60 -2.57 -0.45 12.85
N SER A 61 -1.29 -0.41 13.20
CA SER A 61 -0.67 -1.42 14.05
C SER A 61 -1.08 -1.26 15.52
N ASN A 62 -1.15 -2.36 16.27
CA ASN A 62 -1.27 -2.35 17.74
C ASN A 62 0.09 -2.12 18.44
N GLU A 63 0.87 -1.17 17.91
CA GLU A 63 2.22 -0.74 18.34
C GLU A 63 3.34 -1.79 18.23
N ARG A 64 3.11 -3.04 18.62
CA ARG A 64 4.11 -4.11 18.64
C ARG A 64 4.06 -5.03 17.41
N SER A 65 2.91 -5.12 16.76
CA SER A 65 2.68 -6.07 15.66
C SER A 65 1.61 -5.56 14.71
N GLY A 66 1.66 -6.10 13.48
CA GLY A 66 0.65 -5.86 12.46
C GLY A 66 0.79 -4.50 11.79
N GLY A 67 -0.34 -3.97 11.36
CA GLY A 67 -0.41 -2.86 10.43
C GLY A 67 -0.38 -3.36 9.00
N LEU A 68 -1.43 -3.01 8.27
CA LEU A 68 -1.60 -3.31 6.85
C LEU A 68 -1.72 -2.00 6.10
N SER A 69 -1.16 -1.95 4.90
CA SER A 69 -1.36 -0.79 4.02
C SER A 69 -1.53 -1.27 2.61
N PHE A 70 -2.65 -0.91 2.01
CA PHE A 70 -2.87 -1.08 0.59
C PHE A 70 -2.86 0.30 -0.07
N GLY A 71 -2.09 0.47 -1.14
CA GLY A 71 -1.98 1.76 -1.84
C GLY A 71 -2.03 1.57 -3.34
N TRP A 72 -2.72 2.48 -4.03
CA TRP A 72 -2.86 2.45 -5.49
C TRP A 72 -2.83 3.83 -6.12
N ARG A 73 -2.56 3.86 -7.43
CA ARG A 73 -2.57 5.08 -8.25
C ARG A 73 -3.94 5.29 -8.88
N ASN A 74 -4.22 6.53 -9.30
CA ASN A 74 -5.45 6.90 -10.01
C ASN A 74 -5.64 6.13 -11.34
N SER A 75 -4.57 5.53 -11.87
CA SER A 75 -4.61 4.71 -13.07
C SER A 75 -5.21 3.30 -12.85
N CYS A 76 -5.45 2.89 -11.61
CA CYS A 76 -6.00 1.58 -11.28
C CYS A 76 -7.45 1.74 -10.78
N ALA A 77 -8.40 1.09 -11.45
CA ALA A 77 -9.78 1.02 -10.99
C ALA A 77 -9.90 -0.07 -9.92
N ILE A 78 -10.20 0.35 -8.70
CA ILE A 78 -10.21 -0.53 -7.53
C ILE A 78 -11.43 -0.20 -6.68
N SER A 79 -12.15 -1.24 -6.27
CA SER A 79 -13.33 -1.17 -5.41
C SER A 79 -13.07 -1.90 -4.10
N LEU A 80 -13.07 -1.16 -2.99
CA LEU A 80 -12.98 -1.75 -1.65
C LEU A 80 -14.26 -2.48 -1.31
N ARG A 81 -14.16 -3.76 -0.90
CA ARG A 81 -15.31 -4.51 -0.37
C ARG A 81 -15.38 -4.43 1.13
N LEU A 82 -14.37 -4.98 1.79
CA LEU A 82 -14.34 -5.16 3.24
C LEU A 82 -12.92 -4.96 3.73
N TYR A 83 -12.77 -4.44 4.94
CA TYR A 83 -11.49 -4.46 5.62
C TYR A 83 -11.71 -4.62 7.12
N SER A 84 -10.72 -5.20 7.78
CA SER A 84 -10.62 -5.32 9.22
C SER A 84 -9.17 -5.09 9.64
N ASP A 85 -8.91 -5.19 10.94
CA ASP A 85 -7.57 -5.09 11.49
C ASP A 85 -6.59 -6.14 10.94
N ARG A 86 -7.10 -7.22 10.33
CA ARG A 86 -6.30 -8.37 9.89
C ARG A 86 -6.42 -8.71 8.41
N HIS A 87 -7.39 -8.14 7.70
CA HIS A 87 -7.58 -8.40 6.27
C HIS A 87 -8.07 -7.16 5.54
N ILE A 88 -7.71 -7.06 4.27
CA ILE A 88 -8.24 -6.06 3.34
C ILE A 88 -8.69 -6.84 2.10
N ASP A 89 -9.98 -6.76 1.77
CA ASP A 89 -10.61 -7.40 0.62
C ASP A 89 -10.98 -6.35 -0.44
N ILE A 90 -10.48 -6.58 -1.65
CA ILE A 90 -10.46 -5.59 -2.71
C ILE A 90 -10.77 -6.27 -4.04
N MET A 91 -11.72 -5.68 -4.77
CA MET A 91 -12.00 -6.02 -6.16
C MET A 91 -11.21 -5.11 -7.07
N ILE A 92 -10.50 -5.71 -8.03
CA ILE A 92 -9.75 -5.00 -9.05
C ILE A 92 -10.52 -5.17 -10.35
N ASP A 93 -11.00 -4.05 -10.89
CA ASP A 93 -11.62 -4.05 -12.21
C ASP A 93 -10.53 -3.86 -13.25
N ASP A 94 -10.13 -4.96 -13.90
CA ASP A 94 -9.29 -4.92 -15.10
C ASP A 94 -10.14 -4.62 -16.33
N ASN A 95 -11.06 -3.65 -16.22
CA ASN A 95 -11.70 -3.07 -17.39
C ASN A 95 -10.63 -2.25 -18.09
N SER A 96 -9.89 -2.96 -18.93
CA SER A 96 -8.96 -2.45 -19.92
C SER A 96 -9.48 -1.11 -20.43
N THR A 97 -8.80 -0.03 -20.07
CA THR A 97 -8.64 1.08 -21.01
C THR A 97 -7.80 0.52 -22.16
N GLY A 98 -8.43 -0.32 -22.98
CA GLY A 98 -7.97 -0.69 -24.30
C GLY A 98 -8.05 0.55 -25.17
N LYS A 99 -7.11 1.47 -24.97
CA LYS A 99 -6.70 2.40 -26.02
C LYS A 99 -5.46 1.83 -26.69
N LYS A 100 -5.69 0.84 -27.55
CA LYS A 100 -5.37 0.88 -28.99
C LYS A 100 -5.75 -0.45 -29.62
#